data_AF-A0A9X2FUX0-F1
#
_entry.id   AF-A0A9X2FUX0-F1
#
_cell.length_a   1.000
_cell.length_b   1.000
_cell.length_c   1.000
_cell.angle_alpha   90.00
_cell.angle_beta   90.00
_cell.angle_gamma   90.00
#
_symmetry.space_group_name_H-M   'P 1'
#
loop_
_entity.id
_entity.type
_entity.pdbx_description
1 polymer ?
#
loop_
_entity_poly.entity_id
_entity_poly.type
_entity_poly.pdbx_seq_one_letter_code
_entity_poly.pdbx_strand_id
1 'polypeptide(L)'
;MSQCRYWASRTASDHPDLFWSELKAGRLRQGWGHEADQDLEIIAKTPKSELSADQMAANRHHRMRGGGDGWQEGDIVLIPNMPHRRMFSLARITGPYRYERMQVSETYRDFGHIREVELLTPHGVANSSRHVGSGLRHSLTSRSRTWQIRGRDEEFEHVLAHLDDPELIQESTETERMEGVVETARQVALDAFGARFRDGLTKAFGKAEWEAVIAEALKTHFPDAEVFKTGGPAERGADIEIAMPNPLGGPTWTIVIQVKDWKGEAGRAPVEQLRQAIETRNQRDEDGRITTHVVGAVIALTEAEPSAALEEAMIALERDTGVPVSVIQGDDLLELIMRGVLRANAI
;
A
#
# COMPACT_ATOMS: atom_id res chain seq x y z
N MET A 1 -16.17 22.66 8.51
CA MET A 1 -16.57 21.76 7.41
C MET A 1 -17.46 20.69 8.03
N SER A 2 -18.68 20.48 7.55
CA SER A 2 -19.53 19.41 8.09
C SER A 2 -18.86 18.07 7.83
N GLN A 3 -18.83 17.21 8.84
CA GLN A 3 -18.35 15.83 8.70
C GLN A 3 -19.10 15.14 7.55
N CYS A 4 -18.36 14.57 6.59
CA CYS A 4 -18.92 13.78 5.50
C CYS A 4 -19.76 12.64 6.09
N ARG A 5 -21.00 12.46 5.62
CA ARG A 5 -21.84 11.34 6.05
C ARG A 5 -22.01 10.33 4.93
N TYR A 6 -22.10 9.08 5.34
CA TYR A 6 -22.29 7.95 4.44
C TYR A 6 -23.74 7.51 4.45
N TRP A 7 -24.29 7.36 3.25
CA TRP A 7 -25.65 6.90 3.01
C TRP A 7 -25.62 5.70 2.10
N ALA A 8 -26.71 4.96 2.07
CA ALA A 8 -26.99 4.05 0.98
C ALA A 8 -28.39 4.28 0.44
N SER A 9 -28.55 4.09 -0.86
CA SER A 9 -29.82 4.24 -1.55
C SER A 9 -29.96 3.20 -2.66
N ARG A 10 -30.99 2.36 -2.56
CA ARG A 10 -31.31 1.34 -3.57
C ARG A 10 -32.10 1.96 -4.70
N THR A 11 -31.70 1.69 -5.93
CA THR A 11 -32.50 1.95 -7.12
C THR A 11 -33.51 0.82 -7.35
N ALA A 12 -34.44 1.02 -8.28
CA ALA A 12 -35.35 -0.05 -8.69
C ALA A 12 -34.60 -1.12 -9.50
N SER A 13 -35.00 -2.38 -9.35
CA SER A 13 -34.26 -3.54 -9.90
C SER A 13 -34.65 -3.92 -11.33
N ASP A 14 -35.71 -3.32 -11.86
CA ASP A 14 -36.35 -3.57 -13.15
C ASP A 14 -35.73 -2.75 -14.30
N HIS A 15 -35.00 -1.68 -14.00
CA HIS A 15 -34.36 -0.82 -15.01
C HIS A 15 -32.87 -0.55 -14.72
N PRO A 16 -32.02 -1.59 -14.54
CA PRO A 16 -30.63 -1.39 -14.11
C PRO A 16 -29.80 -0.57 -15.09
N ASP A 17 -29.94 -0.80 -16.40
CA ASP A 17 -29.18 -0.07 -17.43
C ASP A 17 -29.53 1.42 -17.47
N LEU A 18 -30.81 1.76 -17.27
CA LEU A 18 -31.28 3.13 -17.18
C LEU A 18 -30.61 3.84 -16.00
N PHE A 19 -30.70 3.27 -14.79
CA PHE A 19 -30.09 3.87 -13.61
C PHE A 19 -28.58 3.99 -13.73
N TRP A 20 -27.93 3.00 -14.34
CA TRP A 20 -26.50 3.06 -14.59
C TRP A 20 -26.12 4.17 -15.56
N SER A 21 -26.90 4.36 -16.64
CA SER A 21 -26.69 5.46 -17.58
C SER A 21 -26.87 6.84 -16.93
N GLU A 22 -27.88 6.97 -16.06
CA GLU A 22 -28.15 8.21 -15.32
C GLU A 22 -27.05 8.52 -14.30
N LEU A 23 -26.57 7.50 -13.56
CA LEU A 23 -25.46 7.66 -12.61
C LEU A 23 -24.19 8.13 -13.30
N LYS A 24 -23.83 7.54 -14.45
CA LYS A 24 -22.69 7.99 -15.26
C LYS A 24 -22.85 9.42 -15.76
N ALA A 25 -24.09 9.86 -15.96
CA ALA A 25 -24.41 11.23 -16.36
C ALA A 25 -24.63 12.18 -15.18
N GLY A 26 -24.22 11.77 -13.97
CA GLY A 26 -24.24 12.58 -12.75
C GLY A 26 -25.60 12.70 -12.07
N ARG A 27 -26.51 11.74 -12.31
CA ARG A 27 -27.89 11.76 -11.79
C ARG A 27 -28.22 10.48 -11.04
N LEU A 28 -28.43 10.59 -9.73
CA LEU A 28 -29.02 9.52 -8.93
C LEU A 28 -30.54 9.65 -8.98
N ARG A 29 -31.21 8.72 -9.67
CA ARG A 29 -32.68 8.67 -9.78
C ARG A 29 -33.33 7.73 -8.78
N GLN A 30 -34.54 8.10 -8.34
CA GLN A 30 -35.39 7.29 -7.45
C GLN A 30 -36.86 7.30 -7.92
N GLY A 31 -37.56 6.20 -7.70
CA GLY A 31 -38.98 6.01 -8.09
C GLY A 31 -39.99 6.74 -7.22
N TRP A 32 -41.28 6.47 -7.41
CA TRP A 32 -42.41 7.22 -6.84
C TRP A 32 -42.46 8.69 -7.31
N GLY A 33 -42.08 8.93 -8.56
CA GLY A 33 -42.06 10.27 -9.17
C GLY A 33 -42.75 10.30 -10.53
N HIS A 34 -43.99 9.82 -10.60
CA HIS A 34 -44.80 9.74 -11.82
C HIS A 34 -45.81 10.91 -11.94
N GLU A 35 -46.25 11.49 -10.82
CA GLU A 35 -47.15 12.65 -10.79
C GLU A 35 -46.51 13.91 -10.20
N ALA A 36 -46.99 15.09 -10.58
CA ALA A 36 -46.37 16.36 -10.18
C ALA A 36 -46.44 16.62 -8.66
N ASP A 37 -47.49 16.15 -7.99
CA ASP A 37 -47.72 16.33 -6.55
C ASP A 37 -46.85 15.42 -5.67
N GLN A 38 -46.09 14.51 -6.27
CA GLN A 38 -45.14 13.63 -5.59
C GLN A 38 -43.76 14.29 -5.38
N ASP A 39 -43.52 15.49 -5.90
CA ASP A 39 -42.31 16.26 -5.64
C ASP A 39 -42.06 16.41 -4.12
N LEU A 40 -40.85 16.07 -3.68
CA LEU A 40 -40.47 16.13 -2.26
C LEU A 40 -40.53 17.57 -1.70
N GLU A 41 -40.38 18.60 -2.54
CA GLU A 41 -40.55 20.01 -2.13
C GLU A 41 -42.02 20.38 -1.90
N ILE A 42 -42.96 19.73 -2.59
CA ILE A 42 -44.41 19.88 -2.36
C ILE A 42 -44.80 19.11 -1.10
N ILE A 43 -44.36 17.85 -1.00
CA ILE A 43 -44.65 16.96 0.14
C ILE A 43 -44.14 17.60 1.44
N ALA A 44 -42.94 18.18 1.45
CA ALA A 44 -42.36 18.80 2.64
C ALA A 44 -43.18 20.00 3.18
N LYS A 45 -44.01 20.63 2.34
CA LYS A 45 -44.88 21.75 2.71
C LYS A 45 -46.30 21.31 3.05
N THR A 46 -46.64 20.05 2.82
CA THR A 46 -47.98 19.51 3.02
C THR A 46 -48.08 18.87 4.41
N PRO A 47 -49.10 19.21 5.23
CA PRO A 47 -49.31 18.57 6.51
C PRO A 47 -49.44 17.05 6.37
N LYS A 48 -48.82 16.28 7.27
CA LYS A 48 -48.81 14.81 7.18
C LYS A 48 -50.21 14.18 7.14
N SER A 49 -51.22 14.83 7.75
CA SER A 49 -52.63 14.41 7.74
C SER A 49 -53.31 14.58 6.37
N GLU A 50 -52.73 15.36 5.46
CA GLU A 50 -53.29 15.71 4.15
C GLU A 50 -52.56 15.00 3.00
N LEU A 51 -51.46 14.29 3.29
CA LEU A 51 -50.72 13.56 2.27
C LEU A 51 -51.54 12.41 1.71
N SER A 52 -51.59 12.32 0.38
CA SER A 52 -52.14 11.16 -0.31
C SER A 52 -51.30 9.90 -0.04
N ALA A 53 -51.86 8.72 -0.34
CA ALA A 53 -51.14 7.46 -0.22
C ALA A 53 -49.84 7.45 -1.07
N ASP A 54 -49.90 8.02 -2.27
CA ASP A 54 -48.76 8.08 -3.18
C ASP A 54 -47.71 9.08 -2.72
N GLN A 55 -48.13 10.24 -2.19
CA GLN A 55 -47.21 11.19 -1.55
C GLN A 55 -46.52 10.60 -0.33
N MET A 56 -47.24 9.84 0.51
CA MET A 56 -46.63 9.12 1.63
C MET A 56 -45.60 8.08 1.16
N ALA A 57 -45.84 7.43 0.02
CA ALA A 57 -44.91 6.49 -0.57
C ALA A 57 -43.65 7.19 -1.13
N ALA A 58 -43.81 8.29 -1.86
CA ALA A 58 -42.73 9.14 -2.36
C ALA A 58 -41.88 9.72 -1.22
N ASN A 59 -42.51 10.13 -0.11
CA ASN A 59 -41.84 10.69 1.07
C ASN A 59 -40.83 9.74 1.73
N ARG A 60 -40.80 8.45 1.37
CA ARG A 60 -39.71 7.53 1.76
C ARG A 60 -38.34 7.98 1.25
N HIS A 61 -38.31 8.83 0.21
CA HIS A 61 -37.11 9.44 -0.34
C HIS A 61 -36.78 10.82 0.26
N HIS A 62 -37.46 11.31 1.31
CA HIS A 62 -37.25 12.65 1.88
C HIS A 62 -35.78 13.01 2.17
N ARG A 63 -34.93 12.04 2.53
CA ARG A 63 -33.49 12.27 2.74
C ARG A 63 -32.80 12.84 1.50
N MET A 64 -33.25 12.44 0.31
CA MET A 64 -32.73 12.90 -0.98
C MET A 64 -32.98 14.38 -1.22
N ARG A 65 -34.04 14.96 -0.64
CA ARG A 65 -34.34 16.39 -0.70
C ARG A 65 -33.21 17.22 -0.05
N GLY A 66 -32.58 16.69 0.99
CA GLY A 66 -31.60 17.39 1.82
C GLY A 66 -32.23 18.02 3.06
N GLY A 67 -31.68 19.13 3.54
CA GLY A 67 -32.05 19.74 4.82
C GLY A 67 -31.33 19.09 6.02
N GLY A 68 -31.58 19.55 7.25
CA GLY A 68 -30.75 19.21 8.42
C GLY A 68 -30.58 17.70 8.69
N ASP A 69 -31.52 16.88 8.25
CA ASP A 69 -31.51 15.44 8.43
C ASP A 69 -31.36 14.66 7.11
N GLY A 70 -31.40 15.32 5.94
CA GLY A 70 -31.22 14.71 4.62
C GLY A 70 -29.78 14.82 4.09
N TRP A 71 -29.53 14.35 2.87
CA TRP A 71 -28.25 14.37 2.19
C TRP A 71 -27.72 15.80 1.99
N GLN A 72 -26.46 16.03 2.36
CA GLN A 72 -25.75 17.29 2.09
C GLN A 72 -24.79 17.12 0.91
N GLU A 73 -24.39 18.24 0.31
CA GLU A 73 -23.25 18.26 -0.62
C GLU A 73 -21.99 17.74 0.07
N GLY A 74 -21.21 16.92 -0.64
CA GLY A 74 -20.04 16.22 -0.11
C GLY A 74 -20.34 14.89 0.58
N ASP A 75 -21.59 14.60 0.98
CA ASP A 75 -21.97 13.27 1.48
C ASP A 75 -21.73 12.20 0.39
N ILE A 76 -21.40 10.98 0.81
CA ILE A 76 -21.23 9.83 -0.09
C ILE A 76 -22.44 8.91 -0.01
N VAL A 77 -22.97 8.52 -1.16
CA VAL A 77 -24.06 7.55 -1.30
C VAL A 77 -23.52 6.28 -1.92
N LEU A 78 -23.71 5.16 -1.21
CA LEU A 78 -23.53 3.82 -1.70
C LEU A 78 -24.81 3.37 -2.44
N ILE A 79 -24.66 2.89 -3.67
CA ILE A 79 -25.75 2.40 -4.52
C ILE A 79 -25.57 0.88 -4.71
N PRO A 80 -26.35 0.04 -4.02
CA PRO A 80 -26.23 -1.41 -4.16
C PRO A 80 -26.68 -1.91 -5.54
N ASN A 81 -26.08 -3.02 -5.98
CA ASN A 81 -26.34 -3.70 -7.24
C ASN A 81 -26.12 -2.84 -8.49
N MET A 82 -25.16 -1.91 -8.43
CA MET A 82 -24.72 -1.07 -9.56
C MET A 82 -23.20 -1.18 -9.71
N PRO A 83 -22.65 -1.39 -10.92
CA PRO A 83 -23.36 -1.57 -12.20
C PRO A 83 -24.07 -2.92 -12.34
N HIS A 84 -23.66 -3.91 -11.55
CA HIS A 84 -24.19 -5.27 -11.62
C HIS A 84 -24.60 -5.79 -10.24
N ARG A 85 -25.35 -6.90 -10.22
CA ARG A 85 -25.67 -7.62 -8.98
C ARG A 85 -24.38 -8.03 -8.26
N ARG A 86 -24.43 -8.07 -6.92
CA ARG A 86 -23.27 -8.37 -6.05
C ARG A 86 -22.15 -7.33 -6.10
N MET A 87 -22.41 -6.18 -6.69
CA MET A 87 -21.53 -5.01 -6.62
C MET A 87 -22.28 -3.84 -5.99
N PHE A 88 -21.56 -2.79 -5.64
CA PHE A 88 -22.13 -1.48 -5.36
C PHE A 88 -21.31 -0.38 -6.02
N SER A 89 -21.90 0.80 -6.15
CA SER A 89 -21.19 2.00 -6.59
C SER A 89 -21.18 3.05 -5.49
N LEU A 90 -20.16 3.89 -5.46
CA LEU A 90 -20.08 5.08 -4.62
C LEU A 90 -20.27 6.32 -5.48
N ALA A 91 -21.09 7.24 -5.01
CA ALA A 91 -21.28 8.54 -5.64
C ALA A 91 -21.26 9.65 -4.59
N ARG A 92 -20.59 10.76 -4.90
CA ARG A 92 -20.56 11.96 -4.06
C ARG A 92 -21.73 12.86 -4.42
N ILE A 93 -22.45 13.40 -3.44
CA ILE A 93 -23.47 14.42 -3.69
C ILE A 93 -22.79 15.73 -4.09
N THR A 94 -23.12 16.24 -5.27
CA THR A 94 -22.50 17.46 -5.82
C THR A 94 -23.48 18.61 -6.03
N GLY A 95 -24.78 18.34 -5.95
CA GLY A 95 -25.78 19.37 -6.20
C GLY A 95 -27.13 19.13 -5.53
N PRO A 96 -28.11 19.99 -5.82
CA PRO A 96 -29.40 19.99 -5.16
C PRO A 96 -30.27 18.80 -5.59
N TYR A 97 -31.36 18.62 -4.83
CA TYR A 97 -32.48 17.82 -5.29
C TYR A 97 -33.24 18.57 -6.40
N ARG A 98 -33.72 17.81 -7.39
CA ARG A 98 -34.64 18.31 -8.39
C ARG A 98 -35.69 17.26 -8.75
N TYR A 99 -36.85 17.73 -9.20
CA TYR A 99 -37.95 16.89 -9.65
C TYR A 99 -38.18 17.05 -11.14
N GLU A 100 -38.10 15.94 -11.88
CA GLU A 100 -38.25 15.94 -13.34
C GLU A 100 -38.80 14.59 -13.77
N ARG A 101 -40.10 14.55 -14.09
CA ARG A 101 -40.82 13.35 -14.54
C ARG A 101 -40.12 12.72 -15.74
N MET A 102 -39.93 11.41 -15.68
CA MET A 102 -39.35 10.62 -16.76
C MET A 102 -40.40 9.70 -17.37
N GLN A 103 -40.47 9.70 -18.70
CA GLN A 103 -41.22 8.72 -19.47
C GLN A 103 -40.27 7.56 -19.81
N VAL A 104 -40.51 6.39 -19.24
CA VAL A 104 -39.65 5.20 -19.41
C VAL A 104 -40.10 4.38 -20.62
N SER A 105 -41.41 4.29 -20.85
CA SER A 105 -42.04 3.71 -22.05
C SER A 105 -43.31 4.48 -22.38
N GLU A 106 -44.02 4.20 -23.48
CA GLU A 106 -45.29 4.89 -23.81
C GLU A 106 -46.33 4.84 -22.67
N THR A 107 -46.33 3.77 -21.87
CA THR A 107 -47.31 3.52 -20.82
C THR A 107 -46.76 3.66 -19.40
N TYR A 108 -45.45 3.80 -19.21
CA TYR A 108 -44.82 3.86 -17.90
C TYR A 108 -44.05 5.16 -17.69
N ARG A 109 -44.43 5.89 -16.64
CA ARG A 109 -43.77 7.09 -16.13
C ARG A 109 -43.38 6.81 -14.68
N ASP A 110 -42.13 7.02 -14.34
CA ASP A 110 -41.63 7.01 -12.96
C ASP A 110 -40.21 7.61 -12.94
N PHE A 111 -39.54 7.54 -11.80
CA PHE A 111 -38.14 7.96 -11.59
C PHE A 111 -37.92 9.47 -11.61
N GLY A 112 -38.93 10.23 -11.22
CA GLY A 112 -38.92 11.69 -11.24
C GLY A 112 -38.00 12.37 -10.21
N HIS A 113 -37.58 11.67 -9.16
CA HIS A 113 -36.69 12.24 -8.14
C HIS A 113 -35.23 12.14 -8.58
N ILE A 114 -34.51 13.26 -8.58
CA ILE A 114 -33.11 13.33 -8.99
C ILE A 114 -32.27 14.02 -7.92
N ARG A 115 -31.09 13.44 -7.65
CA ARG A 115 -30.02 14.10 -6.91
C ARG A 115 -28.79 14.14 -7.80
N GLU A 116 -28.18 15.31 -7.87
CA GLU A 116 -26.94 15.50 -8.63
C GLU A 116 -25.76 14.90 -7.86
N VAL A 117 -25.00 14.07 -8.58
CA VAL A 117 -23.90 13.29 -8.01
C VAL A 117 -22.71 13.22 -8.96
N GLU A 118 -21.55 12.94 -8.40
CA GLU A 118 -20.34 12.51 -9.10
C GLU A 118 -20.11 11.03 -8.81
N LEU A 119 -20.07 10.20 -9.85
CA LEU A 119 -19.80 8.77 -9.72
C LEU A 119 -18.31 8.55 -9.45
N LEU A 120 -17.98 7.96 -8.29
CA LEU A 120 -16.59 7.73 -7.87
C LEU A 120 -16.06 6.38 -8.32
N THR A 121 -16.94 5.39 -8.50
CA THR A 121 -16.58 4.02 -8.87
C THR A 121 -17.22 3.66 -10.22
N PRO A 122 -16.64 4.09 -11.35
CA PRO A 122 -17.23 3.90 -12.68
C PRO A 122 -17.29 2.43 -13.14
N HIS A 123 -16.62 1.52 -12.44
CA HIS A 123 -16.69 0.07 -12.68
C HIS A 123 -17.37 -0.69 -11.53
N GLY A 124 -17.83 0.03 -10.50
CA GLY A 124 -18.37 -0.53 -9.26
C GLY A 124 -17.30 -1.15 -8.36
N VAL A 125 -17.77 -1.72 -7.24
CA VAL A 125 -16.98 -2.42 -6.24
C VAL A 125 -17.67 -3.73 -5.95
N ALA A 126 -16.97 -4.86 -6.08
CA ALA A 126 -17.51 -6.16 -5.72
C ALA A 126 -17.81 -6.20 -4.21
N ASN A 127 -18.99 -6.69 -3.82
CA ASN A 127 -19.37 -6.75 -2.41
C ASN A 127 -18.37 -7.56 -1.57
N SER A 128 -17.71 -8.54 -2.20
CA SER A 128 -16.70 -9.41 -1.59
C SER A 128 -15.27 -8.99 -1.88
N SER A 129 -15.02 -7.84 -2.51
CA SER A 129 -13.64 -7.36 -2.71
C SER A 129 -12.89 -7.31 -1.38
N ARG A 130 -11.57 -7.57 -1.42
CA ARG A 130 -10.70 -7.51 -0.24
C ARG A 130 -10.72 -6.14 0.45
N HIS A 131 -11.05 -5.10 -0.30
CA HIS A 131 -11.14 -3.73 0.17
C HIS A 131 -12.42 -3.41 0.94
N VAL A 132 -13.39 -4.34 0.95
CA VAL A 132 -14.70 -4.13 1.58
C VAL A 132 -14.77 -4.88 2.91
N GLY A 133 -14.78 -4.09 4.00
CA GLY A 133 -14.91 -4.59 5.35
C GLY A 133 -16.23 -5.33 5.63
N SER A 134 -16.25 -6.12 6.70
CA SER A 134 -17.44 -6.89 7.09
C SER A 134 -18.61 -6.01 7.49
N GLY A 135 -18.35 -4.81 8.02
CA GLY A 135 -19.38 -3.85 8.42
C GLY A 135 -20.14 -3.30 7.22
N LEU A 136 -19.44 -2.90 6.16
CA LEU A 136 -20.05 -2.49 4.89
C LEU A 136 -20.83 -3.64 4.25
N ARG A 137 -20.26 -4.85 4.21
CA ARG A 137 -20.96 -6.05 3.71
C ARG A 137 -22.26 -6.32 4.45
N HIS A 138 -22.25 -6.21 5.78
CA HIS A 138 -23.46 -6.36 6.58
C HIS A 138 -24.49 -5.26 6.25
N SER A 139 -24.04 -4.01 6.11
CA SER A 139 -24.90 -2.88 5.72
C SER A 139 -25.63 -3.12 4.40
N LEU A 140 -24.95 -3.74 3.42
CA LEU A 140 -25.52 -4.11 2.11
C LEU A 140 -26.68 -5.12 2.19
N THR A 141 -26.88 -5.81 3.32
CA THR A 141 -28.04 -6.70 3.53
C THR A 141 -29.30 -5.97 3.98
N SER A 142 -29.20 -4.68 4.33
CA SER A 142 -30.33 -3.85 4.77
C SER A 142 -31.46 -3.83 3.72
N ARG A 143 -32.70 -4.10 4.16
CA ARG A 143 -33.88 -4.07 3.28
C ARG A 143 -34.45 -2.67 3.08
N SER A 144 -33.92 -1.65 3.76
CA SER A 144 -34.36 -0.27 3.59
C SER A 144 -34.03 0.24 2.18
N ARG A 145 -34.87 1.15 1.68
CA ARG A 145 -34.61 1.90 0.43
C ARG A 145 -33.45 2.86 0.59
N THR A 146 -33.46 3.62 1.69
CA THR A 146 -32.43 4.59 2.03
C THR A 146 -32.10 4.45 3.51
N TRP A 147 -30.82 4.44 3.86
CA TRP A 147 -30.37 4.43 5.25
C TRP A 147 -29.04 5.16 5.38
N GLN A 148 -28.77 5.67 6.58
CA GLN A 148 -27.46 6.21 6.92
C GLN A 148 -26.56 5.06 7.40
N ILE A 149 -25.31 5.04 6.93
CA ILE A 149 -24.29 4.11 7.40
C ILE A 149 -23.43 4.85 8.42
N ARG A 150 -23.48 4.43 9.68
CA ARG A 150 -22.81 5.12 10.80
C ARG A 150 -21.69 4.25 11.37
N GLY A 151 -20.60 4.88 11.82
CA GLY A 151 -19.49 4.19 12.50
C GLY A 151 -18.72 3.24 11.57
N ARG A 152 -18.58 3.64 10.30
CA ARG A 152 -17.92 2.87 9.23
C ARG A 152 -17.02 3.76 8.39
N ASP A 153 -16.62 4.89 8.95
CA ASP A 153 -15.87 5.97 8.31
C ASP A 153 -14.56 5.41 7.75
N GLU A 154 -13.80 4.67 8.55
CA GLU A 154 -12.56 3.99 8.15
C GLU A 154 -12.77 3.00 6.98
N GLU A 155 -13.88 2.25 6.95
CA GLU A 155 -14.16 1.31 5.86
C GLU A 155 -14.45 2.04 4.54
N PHE A 156 -15.11 3.20 4.59
CA PHE A 156 -15.32 4.04 3.40
C PHE A 156 -14.04 4.73 2.94
N GLU A 157 -13.27 5.30 3.88
CA GLU A 157 -11.99 5.93 3.59
C GLU A 157 -11.03 4.92 2.95
N HIS A 158 -11.02 3.68 3.43
CA HIS A 158 -10.24 2.60 2.84
C HIS A 158 -10.62 2.34 1.38
N VAL A 159 -11.91 2.19 1.06
CA VAL A 159 -12.36 2.01 -0.34
C VAL A 159 -12.03 3.23 -1.21
N LEU A 160 -12.21 4.44 -0.66
CA LEU A 160 -11.94 5.71 -1.37
C LEU A 160 -10.44 5.93 -1.63
N ALA A 161 -9.56 5.42 -0.77
CA ALA A 161 -8.11 5.48 -0.97
C ALA A 161 -7.62 4.52 -2.08
N HIS A 162 -8.45 3.56 -2.50
CA HIS A 162 -8.08 2.52 -3.47
C HIS A 162 -8.93 2.55 -4.74
N LEU A 163 -9.53 3.70 -5.11
CA LEU A 163 -10.44 3.80 -6.26
C LEU A 163 -9.83 3.37 -7.60
N ASP A 164 -8.51 3.50 -7.75
CA ASP A 164 -7.77 3.12 -8.96
C ASP A 164 -7.27 1.66 -8.94
N ASP A 165 -7.49 0.92 -7.83
CA ASP A 165 -7.06 -0.47 -7.71
C ASP A 165 -8.01 -1.41 -8.50
N PRO A 166 -7.53 -2.13 -9.53
CA PRO A 166 -8.35 -3.07 -10.29
C PRO A 166 -8.92 -4.22 -9.45
N GLU A 167 -8.40 -4.47 -8.25
CA GLU A 167 -8.94 -5.47 -7.32
C GLU A 167 -10.28 -5.05 -6.68
N LEU A 168 -10.69 -3.79 -6.79
CA LEU A 168 -12.02 -3.36 -6.32
C LEU A 168 -13.17 -4.12 -6.99
N ILE A 169 -13.00 -4.51 -8.25
CA ILE A 169 -14.02 -5.22 -9.03
C ILE A 169 -13.92 -6.75 -8.91
N GLN A 170 -12.87 -7.27 -8.26
CA GLN A 170 -12.67 -8.70 -8.11
C GLN A 170 -13.43 -9.24 -6.90
N GLU A 171 -14.17 -10.33 -7.08
CA GLU A 171 -14.69 -11.09 -5.95
C GLU A 171 -13.51 -11.81 -5.28
N SER A 172 -13.38 -11.71 -3.96
CA SER A 172 -12.38 -12.49 -3.23
C SER A 172 -13.03 -13.50 -2.28
N THR A 173 -12.31 -14.59 -2.02
CA THR A 173 -12.68 -15.60 -1.03
C THR A 173 -12.36 -15.12 0.40
N GLU A 174 -12.82 -15.84 1.42
CA GLU A 174 -12.47 -15.56 2.81
C GLU A 174 -10.97 -15.76 3.08
N THR A 175 -10.37 -16.79 2.47
CA THR A 175 -8.94 -17.11 2.59
C THR A 175 -8.06 -16.01 2.01
N GLU A 176 -8.34 -15.53 0.80
CA GLU A 176 -7.57 -14.46 0.17
C GLU A 176 -7.64 -13.14 0.95
N ARG A 177 -8.79 -12.85 1.59
CA ARG A 177 -8.90 -11.68 2.48
C ARG A 177 -8.07 -11.85 3.75
N MET A 178 -8.07 -13.05 4.34
CA MET A 178 -7.26 -13.35 5.50
C MET A 178 -5.76 -13.22 5.17
N GLU A 179 -5.33 -13.76 4.03
CA GLU A 179 -3.95 -13.62 3.55
C GLU A 179 -3.56 -12.15 3.39
N GLY A 180 -4.42 -11.32 2.78
CA GLY A 180 -4.19 -9.88 2.66
C GLY A 180 -4.11 -9.16 4.01
N VAL A 181 -4.94 -9.54 5.00
CA VAL A 181 -4.86 -8.97 6.37
C VAL A 181 -3.56 -9.38 7.05
N VAL A 182 -3.16 -10.65 6.94
CA VAL A 182 -1.92 -11.15 7.53
C VAL A 182 -0.71 -10.46 6.92
N GLU A 183 -0.66 -10.29 5.60
CA GLU A 183 0.44 -9.61 4.93
C GLU A 183 0.51 -8.14 5.32
N THR A 184 -0.64 -7.45 5.36
CA THR A 184 -0.71 -6.06 5.83
C THR A 184 -0.22 -5.92 7.27
N ALA A 185 -0.69 -6.79 8.18
CA ALA A 185 -0.27 -6.80 9.57
C ALA A 185 1.22 -7.10 9.72
N ARG A 186 1.75 -8.03 8.90
CA ARG A 186 3.17 -8.35 8.84
C ARG A 186 3.99 -7.15 8.40
N GLN A 187 3.59 -6.45 7.35
CA GLN A 187 4.30 -5.27 6.86
C GLN A 187 4.34 -4.18 7.92
N VAL A 188 3.20 -3.85 8.54
CA VAL A 188 3.13 -2.87 9.63
C VAL A 188 4.03 -3.27 10.80
N ALA A 189 4.05 -4.55 11.16
CA ALA A 189 4.92 -5.06 12.23
C ALA A 189 6.40 -4.96 11.86
N LEU A 190 6.78 -5.28 10.62
CA LEU A 190 8.15 -5.16 10.12
C LEU A 190 8.61 -3.69 10.11
N ASP A 191 7.76 -2.77 9.65
CA ASP A 191 8.07 -1.33 9.62
C ASP A 191 8.25 -0.78 11.04
N ALA A 192 7.34 -1.12 11.95
CA ALA A 192 7.41 -0.68 13.34
C ALA A 192 8.61 -1.28 14.08
N PHE A 193 8.93 -2.55 13.81
CA PHE A 193 10.12 -3.20 14.35
C PHE A 193 11.38 -2.56 13.78
N GLY A 194 11.46 -2.33 12.47
CA GLY A 194 12.61 -1.71 11.80
C GLY A 194 12.90 -0.30 12.29
N ALA A 195 11.86 0.51 12.49
CA ALA A 195 12.01 1.86 13.05
C ALA A 195 12.60 1.83 14.47
N ARG A 196 12.11 0.94 15.34
CA ARG A 196 12.64 0.78 16.71
C ARG A 196 14.03 0.16 16.73
N PHE A 197 14.28 -0.81 15.85
CA PHE A 197 15.56 -1.49 15.73
C PHE A 197 16.65 -0.52 15.28
N ARG A 198 16.35 0.34 14.28
CA ARG A 198 17.22 1.42 13.84
C ARG A 198 17.54 2.41 14.96
N ASP A 199 16.51 2.94 15.62
CA ASP A 199 16.69 3.89 16.73
C ASP A 199 17.50 3.28 17.89
N GLY A 200 17.22 2.01 18.22
CA GLY A 200 17.98 1.26 19.22
C GLY A 200 19.45 1.06 18.84
N LEU A 201 19.72 0.61 17.60
CA LEU A 201 21.08 0.41 17.09
C LEU A 201 21.89 1.72 17.08
N THR A 202 21.34 2.77 16.48
CA THR A 202 22.02 4.07 16.37
C THR A 202 22.29 4.74 17.72
N LYS A 203 21.48 4.46 18.74
CA LYS A 203 21.71 4.95 20.12
C LYS A 203 22.67 4.09 20.92
N ALA A 204 22.69 2.78 20.67
CA ALA A 204 23.48 1.83 21.45
C ALA A 204 24.92 1.69 20.95
N PHE A 205 25.18 1.91 19.65
CA PHE A 205 26.46 1.59 19.03
C PHE A 205 27.21 2.82 18.51
N GLY A 206 28.50 2.92 18.87
CA GLY A 206 29.47 3.85 18.30
C GLY A 206 30.19 3.29 17.07
N LYS A 207 31.03 4.13 16.43
CA LYS A 207 31.72 3.84 15.14
C LYS A 207 32.35 2.44 15.03
N ALA A 208 33.09 2.00 16.05
CA ALA A 208 33.83 0.74 16.03
C ALA A 208 32.94 -0.50 16.28
N GLU A 209 31.68 -0.31 16.64
CA GLU A 209 30.77 -1.40 17.03
C GLU A 209 29.88 -1.85 15.87
N TRP A 210 29.70 -1.01 14.84
CA TRP A 210 28.98 -1.37 13.61
C TRP A 210 29.61 -2.55 12.88
N GLU A 211 30.94 -2.63 12.81
CA GLU A 211 31.63 -3.77 12.19
C GLU A 211 31.26 -5.09 12.86
N ALA A 212 31.15 -5.11 14.20
CA ALA A 212 30.81 -6.31 14.95
C ALA A 212 29.36 -6.73 14.71
N VAL A 213 28.43 -5.77 14.68
CA VAL A 213 27.01 -6.02 14.40
C VAL A 213 26.80 -6.55 12.99
N ILE A 214 27.45 -5.95 11.99
CA ILE A 214 27.38 -6.39 10.60
C ILE A 214 27.98 -7.78 10.45
N ALA A 215 29.16 -8.04 11.02
CA ALA A 215 29.79 -9.35 10.97
C ALA A 215 28.92 -10.45 11.61
N GLU A 216 28.27 -10.16 12.75
CA GLU A 216 27.38 -11.13 13.40
C GLU A 216 26.13 -11.43 12.55
N ALA A 217 25.52 -10.41 11.94
CA ALA A 217 24.41 -10.61 11.03
C ALA A 217 24.82 -11.42 9.78
N LEU A 218 26.01 -11.19 9.24
CA LEU A 218 26.54 -11.90 8.07
C LEU A 218 26.77 -13.39 8.35
N LYS A 219 27.21 -13.79 9.55
CA LYS A 219 27.35 -15.22 9.90
C LYS A 219 26.05 -15.99 9.70
N THR A 220 24.91 -15.37 10.01
CA THR A 220 23.60 -16.00 9.83
C THR A 220 23.14 -16.06 8.38
N HIS A 221 23.66 -15.18 7.52
CA HIS A 221 23.38 -15.21 6.07
C HIS A 221 24.29 -16.20 5.33
N PHE A 222 25.49 -16.46 5.87
CA PHE A 222 26.49 -17.36 5.30
C PHE A 222 26.87 -18.45 6.31
N PRO A 223 25.97 -19.42 6.60
CA PRO A 223 26.18 -20.40 7.67
C PRO A 223 27.39 -21.33 7.45
N ASP A 224 27.79 -21.55 6.20
CA ASP A 224 28.92 -22.40 5.83
C ASP A 224 30.21 -21.59 5.55
N ALA A 225 30.22 -20.30 5.86
CA ALA A 225 31.37 -19.42 5.66
C ALA A 225 32.01 -19.01 6.99
N GLU A 226 33.31 -18.73 6.93
CA GLU A 226 34.04 -18.08 8.02
C GLU A 226 33.96 -16.56 7.83
N VAL A 227 33.32 -15.86 8.76
CA VAL A 227 33.22 -14.40 8.77
C VAL A 227 34.22 -13.84 9.77
N PHE A 228 35.22 -13.09 9.27
CA PHE A 228 36.27 -12.47 10.05
C PHE A 228 36.05 -10.98 10.19
N LYS A 229 36.35 -10.44 11.37
CA LYS A 229 36.58 -9.00 11.54
C LYS A 229 38.09 -8.75 11.50
N THR A 230 38.52 -7.88 10.60
CA THR A 230 39.95 -7.60 10.35
C THR A 230 40.37 -6.19 10.72
N GLY A 231 39.44 -5.35 11.23
CA GLY A 231 39.76 -4.02 11.76
C GLY A 231 40.84 -4.03 12.85
N GLY A 232 41.79 -3.09 12.78
CA GLY A 232 42.93 -2.97 13.70
C GLY A 232 44.30 -3.31 13.07
N PRO A 233 45.31 -3.79 13.83
CA PRO A 233 46.67 -4.04 13.31
C PRO A 233 46.78 -5.07 12.17
N ALA A 234 45.73 -5.87 11.97
CA ALA A 234 45.59 -6.83 10.88
C ALA A 234 44.85 -6.25 9.66
N GLU A 235 44.38 -5.00 9.73
CA GLU A 235 43.58 -4.34 8.70
C GLU A 235 44.45 -4.08 7.47
N ARG A 236 44.33 -4.96 6.49
CA ARG A 236 44.90 -4.80 5.15
C ARG A 236 43.86 -4.22 4.17
N GLY A 237 43.16 -3.16 4.57
CA GLY A 237 42.20 -2.43 3.73
C GLY A 237 40.76 -2.97 3.69
N ALA A 238 40.41 -3.96 4.51
CA ALA A 238 39.04 -4.43 4.70
C ALA A 238 38.74 -4.58 6.21
N ASP A 239 37.52 -4.22 6.62
CA ASP A 239 37.05 -4.32 7.99
C ASP A 239 36.45 -5.70 8.29
N ILE A 240 35.80 -6.31 7.29
CA ILE A 240 35.18 -7.64 7.38
C ILE A 240 35.56 -8.48 6.16
N GLU A 241 35.73 -9.78 6.37
CA GLU A 241 35.95 -10.76 5.31
C GLU A 241 34.99 -11.94 5.47
N ILE A 242 34.46 -12.42 4.36
CA ILE A 242 33.66 -13.66 4.31
C ILE A 242 34.45 -14.64 3.46
N ALA A 243 35.04 -15.67 4.08
CA ALA A 243 35.71 -16.75 3.38
C ALA A 243 34.78 -17.96 3.30
N MET A 244 34.54 -18.46 2.09
CA MET A 244 33.67 -19.59 1.86
C MET A 244 34.34 -20.63 0.97
N PRO A 245 34.11 -21.93 1.23
CA PRO A 245 34.52 -22.98 0.32
C PRO A 245 33.92 -22.72 -1.06
N ASN A 246 34.74 -22.83 -2.11
CA ASN A 246 34.22 -22.77 -3.47
C ASN A 246 33.37 -24.02 -3.74
N PRO A 247 32.06 -23.87 -4.03
CA PRO A 247 31.14 -25.00 -4.19
C PRO A 247 31.46 -25.86 -5.42
N LEU A 248 32.25 -25.34 -6.36
CA LEU A 248 32.71 -26.05 -7.56
C LEU A 248 34.06 -26.74 -7.35
N GLY A 249 34.66 -26.62 -6.16
CA GLY A 249 36.02 -27.04 -5.87
C GLY A 249 37.07 -26.05 -6.41
N GLY A 250 38.25 -26.02 -5.78
CA GLY A 250 39.34 -25.12 -6.11
C GLY A 250 39.61 -24.07 -5.02
N PRO A 251 40.10 -22.87 -5.37
CA PRO A 251 40.49 -21.86 -4.38
C PRO A 251 39.30 -21.40 -3.54
N THR A 252 39.57 -21.10 -2.27
CA THR A 252 38.59 -20.48 -1.36
C THR A 252 38.11 -19.16 -1.95
N TRP A 253 36.80 -18.92 -1.90
CA TRP A 253 36.22 -17.65 -2.32
C TRP A 253 36.18 -16.69 -1.14
N THR A 254 36.55 -15.45 -1.38
CA THR A 254 36.53 -14.39 -0.37
C THR A 254 35.73 -13.19 -0.86
N ILE A 255 34.86 -12.68 0.01
CA ILE A 255 34.24 -11.36 -0.16
C ILE A 255 34.88 -10.43 0.87
N VAL A 256 35.36 -9.27 0.42
CA VAL A 256 35.94 -8.24 1.29
C VAL A 256 34.96 -7.11 1.47
N ILE A 257 34.78 -6.63 2.70
CA ILE A 257 33.80 -5.60 3.02
C ILE A 257 34.50 -4.48 3.80
N GLN A 258 34.31 -3.25 3.33
CA GLN A 258 34.76 -2.05 4.03
C GLN A 258 33.57 -1.28 4.59
N VAL A 259 33.58 -1.03 5.90
CA VAL A 259 32.50 -0.37 6.64
C VAL A 259 32.89 1.08 6.87
N LYS A 260 32.04 2.03 6.46
CA LYS A 260 32.24 3.46 6.73
C LYS A 260 31.04 4.05 7.44
N ASP A 261 31.28 4.51 8.66
CA ASP A 261 30.32 5.31 9.43
C ASP A 261 30.61 6.81 9.23
N TRP A 262 30.06 7.36 8.13
CA TRP A 262 30.25 8.74 7.70
C TRP A 262 28.93 9.51 7.69
N LYS A 263 28.99 10.76 8.16
CA LYS A 263 27.97 11.79 7.88
C LYS A 263 28.50 12.69 6.77
N GLY A 264 27.88 12.66 5.58
CA GLY A 264 28.28 13.44 4.40
C GLY A 264 28.50 12.57 3.15
N GLU A 265 29.20 13.10 2.15
CA GLU A 265 29.52 12.38 0.90
C GLU A 265 30.75 11.48 1.06
N ALA A 266 30.63 10.21 0.67
CA ALA A 266 31.74 9.26 0.66
C ALA A 266 32.69 9.52 -0.52
N GLY A 267 33.97 9.82 -0.25
CA GLY A 267 34.99 10.05 -1.28
C GLY A 267 35.70 8.78 -1.76
N ARG A 268 36.83 8.91 -2.48
CA ARG A 268 37.56 7.78 -3.11
C ARG A 268 38.35 6.88 -2.15
N ALA A 269 38.60 7.33 -0.93
CA ALA A 269 39.47 6.62 0.02
C ALA A 269 39.06 5.16 0.33
N PRO A 270 37.77 4.79 0.48
CA PRO A 270 37.37 3.40 0.75
C PRO A 270 37.69 2.45 -0.41
N VAL A 271 37.67 2.96 -1.65
CA VAL A 271 37.98 2.17 -2.85
C VAL A 271 39.46 1.77 -2.85
N GLU A 272 40.36 2.66 -2.44
CA GLU A 272 41.79 2.31 -2.36
C GLU A 272 42.09 1.32 -1.24
N GLN A 273 41.32 1.36 -0.15
CA GLN A 273 41.38 0.32 0.88
C GLN A 273 40.93 -1.04 0.31
N LEU A 274 39.82 -1.08 -0.42
CA LEU A 274 39.36 -2.31 -1.09
C LEU A 274 40.37 -2.81 -2.13
N ARG A 275 41.03 -1.93 -2.88
CA ARG A 275 42.12 -2.32 -3.80
C ARG A 275 43.22 -3.07 -3.05
N GLN A 276 43.70 -2.49 -1.96
CA GLN A 276 44.70 -3.14 -1.10
C GLN A 276 44.18 -4.48 -0.57
N ALA A 277 42.89 -4.57 -0.22
CA ALA A 277 42.30 -5.80 0.26
C ALA A 277 42.29 -6.90 -0.81
N ILE A 278 41.85 -6.58 -2.03
CA ILE A 278 41.83 -7.48 -3.19
C ILE A 278 43.24 -8.00 -3.49
N GLU A 279 44.23 -7.12 -3.53
CA GLU A 279 45.61 -7.48 -3.85
C GLU A 279 46.24 -8.39 -2.78
N THR A 280 45.98 -8.12 -1.51
CA THR A 280 46.59 -8.87 -0.40
C THR A 280 45.92 -10.20 -0.10
N ARG A 281 44.66 -10.40 -0.51
CA ARG A 281 43.87 -11.62 -0.22
C ARG A 281 43.79 -12.59 -1.38
N ASN A 282 44.11 -12.15 -2.59
CA ASN A 282 44.40 -13.07 -3.67
C ASN A 282 45.74 -13.78 -3.38
N GLN A 283 45.67 -14.95 -2.76
CA GLN A 283 46.84 -15.74 -2.37
C GLN A 283 47.17 -16.80 -3.41
N ARG A 284 48.47 -17.11 -3.51
CA ARG A 284 48.99 -18.21 -4.31
C ARG A 284 49.89 -19.10 -3.46
N ASP A 285 49.92 -20.39 -3.76
CA ASP A 285 50.89 -21.32 -3.18
C ASP A 285 52.30 -21.15 -3.79
N GLU A 286 53.26 -21.93 -3.31
CA GLU A 286 54.65 -21.93 -3.77
C GLU A 286 54.78 -22.29 -5.26
N ASP A 287 53.81 -23.04 -5.80
CA ASP A 287 53.72 -23.42 -7.22
C ASP A 287 52.99 -22.36 -8.07
N GLY A 288 52.57 -21.25 -7.46
CA GLY A 288 51.89 -20.13 -8.12
C GLY A 288 50.40 -20.36 -8.40
N ARG A 289 49.81 -21.44 -7.89
CA ARG A 289 48.36 -21.72 -8.01
C ARG A 289 47.58 -20.85 -7.04
N ILE A 290 46.45 -20.34 -7.49
CA ILE A 290 45.57 -19.53 -6.65
C ILE A 290 44.99 -20.44 -5.56
N THR A 291 45.17 -20.06 -4.30
CA THR A 291 44.62 -20.75 -3.12
C THR A 291 43.42 -20.01 -2.55
N THR A 292 43.41 -18.67 -2.67
CA THR A 292 42.30 -17.81 -2.26
C THR A 292 42.02 -16.81 -3.37
N HIS A 293 40.76 -16.63 -3.72
CA HIS A 293 40.32 -15.71 -4.74
C HIS A 293 39.26 -14.75 -4.20
N VAL A 294 39.51 -13.45 -4.33
CA VAL A 294 38.50 -12.45 -4.00
C VAL A 294 37.49 -12.37 -5.13
N VAL A 295 36.24 -12.71 -4.83
CA VAL A 295 35.14 -12.81 -5.82
C VAL A 295 34.14 -11.66 -5.74
N GLY A 296 34.26 -10.81 -4.72
CA GLY A 296 33.45 -9.61 -4.58
C GLY A 296 34.03 -8.65 -3.55
N ALA A 297 33.77 -7.36 -3.75
CA ALA A 297 34.14 -6.32 -2.81
C ALA A 297 32.91 -5.44 -2.52
N VAL A 298 32.69 -5.12 -1.25
CA VAL A 298 31.50 -4.37 -0.81
C VAL A 298 31.91 -3.16 0.03
N ILE A 299 31.29 -2.02 -0.23
CA ILE A 299 31.35 -0.85 0.65
C ILE A 299 30.02 -0.78 1.40
N ALA A 300 30.07 -0.86 2.72
CA ALA A 300 28.91 -0.73 3.60
C ALA A 300 28.86 0.67 4.20
N LEU A 301 27.82 1.43 3.89
CA LEU A 301 27.59 2.79 4.37
C LEU A 301 26.41 2.81 5.35
N THR A 302 26.60 3.36 6.54
CA THR A 302 25.52 3.44 7.55
C THR A 302 24.52 4.57 7.25
N GLU A 303 25.02 5.78 7.03
CA GLU A 303 24.20 7.00 6.85
C GLU A 303 24.57 7.82 5.60
N ALA A 304 25.65 7.49 4.90
CA ALA A 304 26.17 8.25 3.75
C ALA A 304 25.60 7.76 2.42
N GLU A 305 25.31 8.70 1.51
CA GLU A 305 25.03 8.41 0.11
C GLU A 305 26.34 8.30 -0.70
N PRO A 306 26.38 7.53 -1.80
CA PRO A 306 27.54 7.39 -2.64
C PRO A 306 27.72 8.70 -3.42
N SER A 307 28.93 9.26 -3.44
CA SER A 307 29.23 10.38 -4.33
C SER A 307 29.50 9.88 -5.74
N ALA A 308 29.29 10.73 -6.76
CA ALA A 308 29.71 10.42 -8.13
C ALA A 308 31.20 10.05 -8.23
N ALA A 309 32.04 10.68 -7.38
CA ALA A 309 33.47 10.37 -7.32
C ALA A 309 33.77 8.98 -6.74
N LEU A 310 32.91 8.46 -5.84
CA LEU A 310 33.00 7.09 -5.33
C LEU A 310 32.58 6.09 -6.41
N GLU A 311 31.46 6.33 -7.08
CA GLU A 311 30.97 5.47 -8.17
C GLU A 311 32.01 5.34 -9.30
N GLU A 312 32.58 6.46 -9.75
CA GLU A 312 33.67 6.46 -10.74
C GLU A 312 34.87 5.60 -10.30
N ALA A 313 35.25 5.70 -9.02
CA ALA A 313 36.38 4.97 -8.47
C ALA A 313 36.08 3.46 -8.36
N MET A 314 34.85 3.08 -8.01
CA MET A 314 34.41 1.68 -8.00
C MET A 314 34.44 1.06 -9.38
N ILE A 315 33.92 1.75 -10.40
CA ILE A 315 33.96 1.31 -11.80
C ILE A 315 35.41 1.11 -12.25
N ALA A 316 36.31 2.03 -11.89
CA ALA A 316 37.72 1.90 -12.20
C ALA A 316 38.35 0.68 -11.49
N LEU A 317 38.04 0.46 -10.20
CA LEU A 317 38.55 -0.67 -9.44
C LEU A 317 38.09 -2.01 -10.03
N GLU A 318 36.81 -2.14 -10.37
CA GLU A 318 36.24 -3.34 -10.99
C GLU A 318 36.90 -3.62 -12.35
N ARG A 319 37.08 -2.60 -13.18
CA ARG A 319 37.77 -2.74 -14.47
C ARG A 319 39.23 -3.18 -14.31
N ASP A 320 39.94 -2.64 -13.31
CA ASP A 320 41.36 -2.91 -13.12
C ASP A 320 41.63 -4.27 -12.47
N THR A 321 40.73 -4.75 -11.59
CA THR A 321 40.91 -5.98 -10.82
C THR A 321 40.10 -7.16 -11.33
N GLY A 322 39.04 -6.91 -12.10
CA GLY A 322 38.05 -7.90 -12.51
C GLY A 322 37.14 -8.38 -11.36
N VAL A 323 37.21 -7.75 -10.18
CA VAL A 323 36.38 -8.08 -9.02
C VAL A 323 35.17 -7.15 -8.98
N PRO A 324 33.93 -7.66 -8.99
CA PRO A 324 32.73 -6.84 -8.85
C PRO A 324 32.73 -6.03 -7.56
N VAL A 325 32.43 -4.73 -7.66
CA VAL A 325 32.38 -3.81 -6.50
C VAL A 325 30.96 -3.26 -6.32
N SER A 326 30.38 -3.46 -5.15
CA SER A 326 29.01 -3.00 -4.83
C SER A 326 28.96 -2.12 -3.58
N VAL A 327 27.92 -1.30 -3.45
CA VAL A 327 27.60 -0.54 -2.23
C VAL A 327 26.33 -1.10 -1.61
N ILE A 328 26.32 -1.24 -0.28
CA ILE A 328 25.12 -1.45 0.52
C ILE A 328 24.99 -0.28 1.50
N GLN A 329 23.82 0.36 1.56
CA GLN A 329 23.67 1.58 2.33
C GLN A 329 22.32 1.72 3.03
N GLY A 330 22.29 2.51 4.11
CA GLY A 330 21.07 2.95 4.76
C GLY A 330 20.10 1.82 5.08
N ASP A 331 18.92 1.86 4.46
CA ASP A 331 17.84 0.91 4.69
C ASP A 331 18.20 -0.52 4.28
N ASP A 332 18.95 -0.70 3.19
CA ASP A 332 19.37 -2.03 2.71
C ASP A 332 20.35 -2.69 3.70
N LEU A 333 21.27 -1.90 4.25
CA LEU A 333 22.21 -2.38 5.27
C LEU A 333 21.47 -2.75 6.56
N LEU A 334 20.53 -1.91 6.99
CA LEU A 334 19.71 -2.18 8.16
C LEU A 334 18.83 -3.41 7.98
N GLU A 335 18.27 -3.61 6.78
CA GLU A 335 17.49 -4.80 6.46
C GLU A 335 18.36 -6.06 6.51
N LEU A 336 19.58 -6.02 5.96
CA LEU A 336 20.54 -7.11 6.05
C LEU A 336 20.83 -7.48 7.51
N ILE A 337 21.10 -6.48 8.36
CA ILE A 337 21.33 -6.68 9.79
C ILE A 337 20.08 -7.27 10.47
N MET A 338 18.92 -6.68 10.25
CA MET A 338 17.64 -7.13 10.82
C MET A 338 17.35 -8.58 10.47
N ARG A 339 17.45 -8.95 9.19
CA ARG A 339 17.21 -10.33 8.74
C ARG A 339 18.19 -11.30 9.38
N GLY A 340 19.45 -10.91 9.54
CA GLY A 340 20.49 -11.71 10.21
C GLY A 340 20.18 -11.93 11.69
N VAL A 341 19.82 -10.86 12.41
CA VAL A 341 19.47 -10.92 13.84
C VAL A 341 18.18 -11.71 14.08
N LEU A 342 17.16 -11.53 13.24
CA LEU A 342 15.91 -12.28 13.35
C LEU A 342 16.12 -13.78 13.11
N ARG A 343 16.95 -14.15 12.13
CA ARG A 343 17.31 -15.56 11.90
C ARG A 343 18.11 -16.16 13.06
N ALA A 344 19.00 -15.39 13.69
CA ALA A 344 19.80 -15.85 14.83
C ALA A 344 18.94 -16.09 16.10
N ASN A 345 17.81 -15.39 16.23
CA ASN A 345 16.92 -15.46 17.38
C ASN A 345 15.59 -16.17 17.10
N ALA A 346 15.41 -16.72 15.90
CA ALA A 346 14.28 -17.59 15.58
C ALA A 346 14.53 -18.96 16.25
N ILE A 347 13.79 -19.22 17.34
CA ILE A 347 13.71 -20.54 18.00
C ILE A 347 12.84 -21.47 17.17
#